data_AF-A0A5N8WHB4-F1
#
_entry.id   AF-A0A5N8WHB4-F1
#
_cell.length_a   1.000
_cell.length_b   1.000
_cell.length_c   1.000
_cell.angle_alpha   90.00
_cell.angle_beta   90.00
_cell.angle_gamma   90.00
#
_symmetry.space_group_name_H-M   'P 1'
#
loop_
_entity.id
_entity.type
_entity.pdbx_description
1 polymer ?
#
loop_
_entity_poly.entity_id
_entity_poly.type
_entity_poly.pdbx_seq_one_letter_code
_entity_poly.pdbx_strand_id
1 'polypeptide(L)'
;VRPPGPLQPSAPARSFAPEAVRAFTEGRPYDCFGPGWEPTRSHIRPPRTGDGRMRLLREVSVCDPSGGPWGRGYLRAETPIAPDDWFFEGHFTNDPCMPGTLMFEGCLQAMAFYLAATGCTVDRDGWRFEPAPDNPVPMVCRGQVTPDSRLLTYEVFVSEVSGLPAGSEPELRADVLCTVDGVKAFHARGVRLRLVPDWPLTHWRHLGPPTVQPTGDPVPHQVLAGLAGHRETAAVAEVQGFRYGFPAMLACAWGRPSEAFGAAYTPFDSARRPARLPGPPFHFMSRAVAVEGPPWVPRTGSAVVVEYDVPEQVWYFEQNGFPAMPLGVLMEVVLQAGGWLASYIGSALGHDADLLFRNLDGTGTILGEVRPGTRVLRTRTRLSDIAHNGDMIIETFEVECLADGEPLFTLTTVFGFFPPEAFENQTGLPPTADERRAPDEPSSFRVDLTARPDKYFGGPARLPGPMLLMLDRVTGYWPDAGRAGLGRLRAEKDVDPGEWFFKAHFFQDPVQPGSLGVQAMYQLLQFYALERGLGAGLRRPRFEPVLPGRELTWKYRGQVTPRNEKVTVELEITETGETESGPFAVAEGWLWADGTRIYHVAGLSLRLTEDDT
;
A
#
# COMPACT_ATOMS: atom_id res chain seq x y z
N VAL A 1 -17.73 24.99 -14.70
CA VAL A 1 -18.04 23.99 -13.67
C VAL A 1 -16.89 24.04 -12.66
N ARG A 2 -17.16 24.35 -11.38
CA ARG A 2 -16.09 24.35 -10.36
C ARG A 2 -15.48 22.95 -10.27
N PRO A 3 -14.16 22.81 -10.11
CA PRO A 3 -13.56 21.51 -9.85
C PRO A 3 -14.19 20.91 -8.58
N PRO A 4 -14.33 19.58 -8.49
CA PRO A 4 -14.75 18.94 -7.24
C PRO A 4 -13.69 19.30 -6.19
N GLY A 5 -14.10 20.04 -5.16
CA GLY A 5 -13.27 20.20 -3.97
C GLY A 5 -13.00 18.83 -3.33
N PRO A 6 -12.07 18.75 -2.36
CA PRO A 6 -11.92 17.53 -1.58
C PRO A 6 -13.29 17.08 -1.12
N LEU A 7 -13.60 15.79 -1.32
CA LEU A 7 -14.82 15.16 -0.81
C LEU A 7 -14.98 15.61 0.64
N GLN A 8 -15.89 16.54 0.89
CA GLN A 8 -16.29 16.81 2.26
C GLN A 8 -16.97 15.51 2.69
N PRO A 9 -16.44 14.79 3.70
CA PRO A 9 -17.14 13.62 4.21
C PRO A 9 -18.59 14.03 4.52
N SER A 10 -19.54 13.15 4.25
CA SER A 10 -20.94 13.36 4.66
C SER A 10 -20.96 13.83 6.11
N ALA A 11 -21.80 14.81 6.44
CA ALA A 11 -21.76 15.52 7.73
C ALA A 11 -21.42 14.55 8.88
N PRO A 12 -20.27 14.70 9.56
CA PRO A 12 -19.77 13.68 10.46
C PRO A 12 -20.81 13.40 11.54
N ALA A 13 -20.90 12.14 11.95
CA ALA A 13 -21.66 11.77 13.13
C ALA A 13 -21.31 12.72 14.28
N ARG A 14 -22.32 13.25 14.95
CA ARG A 14 -22.12 14.23 16.04
C ARG A 14 -21.81 13.56 17.39
N SER A 15 -21.76 12.24 17.43
CA SER A 15 -21.46 11.41 18.59
C SER A 15 -20.87 10.08 18.13
N PHE A 16 -19.94 9.51 18.90
CA PHE A 16 -19.24 8.27 18.60
C PHE A 16 -19.24 7.35 19.82
N ALA A 17 -19.87 6.19 19.64
CA ALA A 17 -19.97 5.15 20.65
C ALA A 17 -18.59 4.54 20.98
N PRO A 18 -18.46 3.79 22.10
CA PRO A 18 -17.16 3.25 22.53
C PRO A 18 -16.43 2.38 21.51
N GLU A 19 -17.17 1.62 20.70
CA GLU A 19 -16.62 0.77 19.65
C GLU A 19 -16.01 1.59 18.51
N ALA A 20 -16.64 2.72 18.15
CA ALA A 20 -16.12 3.64 17.13
C ALA A 20 -14.85 4.33 17.61
N VAL A 21 -14.86 4.88 18.83
CA VAL A 21 -13.66 5.52 19.43
C VAL A 21 -12.51 4.51 19.54
N ARG A 22 -12.81 3.27 19.96
CA ARG A 22 -11.84 2.18 19.96
C ARG A 22 -11.25 1.93 18.57
N ALA A 23 -12.09 1.87 17.54
CA ALA A 23 -11.62 1.62 16.18
C ALA A 23 -10.64 2.70 15.70
N PHE A 24 -10.90 3.98 15.99
CA PHE A 24 -9.95 5.06 15.71
C PHE A 24 -8.59 4.85 16.41
N THR A 25 -8.59 4.53 17.71
CA THR A 25 -7.34 4.28 18.47
C THR A 25 -6.54 3.09 17.95
N GLU A 26 -7.23 2.09 17.38
CA GLU A 26 -6.62 0.90 16.78
C GLU A 26 -6.21 1.12 15.31
N GLY A 27 -6.28 2.37 14.81
CA GLY A 27 -5.88 2.70 13.45
C GLY A 27 -6.90 2.26 12.39
N ARG A 28 -8.19 2.19 12.73
CA ARG A 28 -9.28 1.90 11.80
C ARG A 28 -10.27 3.07 11.72
N PRO A 29 -9.85 4.21 11.14
CA PRO A 29 -10.70 5.39 11.08
C PRO A 29 -11.98 5.20 10.25
N TYR A 30 -11.99 4.37 9.20
CA TYR A 30 -13.23 4.02 8.48
C TYR A 30 -14.29 3.40 9.40
N ASP A 31 -13.91 2.45 10.25
CA ASP A 31 -14.81 1.80 11.21
C ASP A 31 -15.34 2.78 12.29
N CYS A 32 -14.63 3.90 12.50
CA CYS A 32 -15.05 4.96 13.43
C CYS A 32 -15.99 5.99 12.78
N PHE A 33 -15.62 6.49 11.60
CA PHE A 33 -16.25 7.66 10.99
C PHE A 33 -17.21 7.32 9.84
N GLY A 34 -17.11 6.12 9.26
CA GLY A 34 -18.03 5.62 8.24
C GLY A 34 -17.80 6.23 6.84
N PRO A 35 -18.88 6.42 6.04
CA PRO A 35 -18.77 6.87 4.65
C PRO A 35 -17.96 8.16 4.47
N GLY A 36 -17.14 8.21 3.42
CA GLY A 36 -16.17 9.28 3.14
C GLY A 36 -14.77 9.01 3.71
N TRP A 37 -14.60 7.94 4.49
CA TRP A 37 -13.32 7.51 5.05
C TRP A 37 -12.76 6.25 4.40
N GLU A 38 -13.38 5.75 3.33
CA GLU A 38 -12.93 4.58 2.56
C GLU A 38 -11.44 4.65 2.17
N PRO A 39 -10.86 5.80 1.74
CA PRO A 39 -9.45 5.89 1.40
C PRO A 39 -8.51 5.54 2.57
N THR A 40 -8.96 5.68 3.81
CA THR A 40 -8.11 5.37 4.97
C THR A 40 -7.93 3.86 5.20
N ARG A 41 -8.73 3.02 4.53
CA ARG A 41 -8.59 1.56 4.61
C ARG A 41 -7.30 1.08 3.96
N SER A 42 -6.71 1.86 3.05
CA SER A 42 -5.39 1.61 2.47
C SER A 42 -4.24 2.24 3.26
N HIS A 43 -4.49 2.91 4.40
CA HIS A 43 -3.42 3.47 5.22
C HIS A 43 -2.58 2.36 5.85
N ILE A 44 -1.27 2.57 5.87
CA ILE A 44 -0.28 1.73 6.54
C ILE A 44 -0.19 2.10 8.02
N ARG A 45 -0.15 3.40 8.32
CA ARG A 45 -0.02 3.97 9.65
C ARG A 45 -0.91 5.21 9.78
N PRO A 46 -2.24 5.04 9.87
CA PRO A 46 -3.16 6.16 10.02
C PRO A 46 -2.89 6.95 11.32
N PRO A 47 -3.13 8.26 11.34
CA PRO A 47 -3.05 9.06 12.56
C PRO A 47 -4.02 8.52 13.59
N ARG A 48 -3.52 8.29 14.81
CA ARG A 48 -4.28 7.71 15.91
C ARG A 48 -3.80 8.29 17.25
N THR A 49 -4.62 8.13 18.27
CA THR A 49 -4.28 8.41 19.67
C THR A 49 -3.80 7.13 20.36
N GLY A 50 -3.51 7.20 21.67
CA GLY A 50 -3.10 6.02 22.45
C GLY A 50 -4.16 4.91 22.43
N ASP A 51 -3.71 3.66 22.29
CA ASP A 51 -4.51 2.45 22.43
C ASP A 51 -4.24 1.74 23.77
N GLY A 52 -4.95 0.64 24.06
CA GLY A 52 -4.75 -0.15 25.27
C GLY A 52 -4.84 0.68 26.56
N ARG A 53 -3.79 0.63 27.38
CA ARG A 53 -3.67 1.40 28.64
C ARG A 53 -3.65 2.91 28.43
N MET A 54 -3.25 3.37 27.25
CA MET A 54 -3.19 4.79 26.90
C MET A 54 -4.45 5.28 26.17
N ARG A 55 -5.49 4.45 26.02
CA ARG A 55 -6.78 4.91 25.50
C ARG A 55 -7.58 5.56 26.62
N LEU A 56 -7.49 6.89 26.71
CA LEU A 56 -8.12 7.67 27.78
C LEU A 56 -9.51 8.17 27.42
N LEU A 57 -9.90 8.11 26.14
CA LEU A 57 -11.25 8.40 25.68
C LEU A 57 -12.04 7.10 25.53
N ARG A 58 -13.20 7.02 26.18
CA ARG A 58 -14.13 5.90 25.99
C ARG A 58 -15.18 6.22 24.96
N GLU A 59 -15.89 7.33 25.09
CA GLU A 59 -16.99 7.75 24.21
C GLU A 59 -16.82 9.22 23.83
N VAL A 60 -17.26 9.61 22.63
CA VAL A 60 -17.41 11.03 22.25
C VAL A 60 -18.90 11.34 22.14
N SER A 61 -19.46 11.86 23.22
CA SER A 61 -20.90 12.20 23.33
C SER A 61 -21.32 13.37 22.42
N VAL A 62 -20.42 14.33 22.16
CA VAL A 62 -20.68 15.48 21.28
C VAL A 62 -19.44 15.81 20.46
N CYS A 63 -19.62 15.99 19.16
CA CYS A 63 -18.64 16.58 18.25
C CYS A 63 -19.38 17.55 17.31
N ASP A 64 -19.23 18.85 17.57
CA ASP A 64 -19.89 19.92 16.82
C ASP A 64 -18.85 20.91 16.28
N PRO A 65 -18.51 20.87 14.97
CA PRO A 65 -17.57 21.80 14.35
C PRO A 65 -17.97 23.27 14.40
N SER A 66 -19.25 23.57 14.69
CA SER A 66 -19.81 24.91 14.84
C SER A 66 -20.11 25.28 16.29
N GLY A 67 -19.81 24.38 17.23
CA GLY A 67 -20.13 24.55 18.64
C GLY A 67 -19.12 25.40 19.41
N GLY A 68 -19.31 25.43 20.73
CA GLY A 68 -18.41 26.10 21.67
C GLY A 68 -18.64 27.61 21.75
N PRO A 69 -17.97 28.28 22.70
CA PRO A 69 -18.22 29.70 23.00
C PRO A 69 -17.82 30.64 21.86
N TRP A 70 -17.00 30.19 20.90
CA TRP A 70 -16.58 30.96 19.74
C TRP A 70 -17.29 30.55 18.44
N GLY A 71 -18.15 29.53 18.47
CA GLY A 71 -18.79 28.98 17.26
C GLY A 71 -17.80 28.36 16.28
N ARG A 72 -16.68 27.83 16.78
CA ARG A 72 -15.52 27.34 16.00
C ARG A 72 -15.22 25.85 16.23
N GLY A 73 -15.97 25.19 17.11
CA GLY A 73 -15.80 23.80 17.44
C GLY A 73 -15.99 23.50 18.91
N TYR A 74 -16.66 22.39 19.20
CA TYR A 74 -16.80 21.81 20.52
C TYR A 74 -16.76 20.29 20.44
N LEU A 75 -16.04 19.67 21.36
CA LEU A 75 -16.07 18.23 21.56
C LEU A 75 -16.24 17.92 23.05
N ARG A 76 -17.07 16.92 23.36
CA ARG A 76 -17.26 16.34 24.68
C ARG A 76 -17.04 14.84 24.62
N ALA A 77 -16.06 14.36 25.37
CA ALA A 77 -15.79 12.95 25.54
C ALA A 77 -15.98 12.52 27.01
N GLU A 78 -16.39 11.28 27.21
CA GLU A 78 -16.69 10.73 28.52
C GLU A 78 -15.98 9.39 28.69
N THR A 79 -15.41 9.18 29.89
CA THR A 79 -14.68 7.97 30.26
C THR A 79 -15.13 7.54 31.65
N PRO A 80 -15.79 6.37 31.77
CA PRO A 80 -16.05 5.76 33.06
C PRO A 80 -14.74 5.47 33.79
N ILE A 81 -14.72 5.70 35.09
CA ILE A 81 -13.57 5.39 35.96
C ILE A 81 -13.90 4.12 36.74
N ALA A 82 -12.95 3.19 36.77
CA ALA A 82 -13.05 1.95 37.53
C ALA A 82 -12.04 1.97 38.68
N PRO A 83 -12.39 1.46 39.88
CA PRO A 83 -11.46 1.44 41.02
C PRO A 83 -10.15 0.68 40.76
N ASP A 84 -10.14 -0.20 39.75
CA ASP A 84 -9.03 -1.03 39.32
C ASP A 84 -8.33 -0.52 38.04
N ASP A 85 -8.60 0.71 37.61
CA ASP A 85 -7.86 1.33 36.52
C ASP A 85 -6.35 1.35 36.82
N TRP A 86 -5.56 0.94 35.82
CA TRP A 86 -4.13 0.61 35.97
C TRP A 86 -3.28 1.72 36.60
N PHE A 87 -3.67 2.99 36.42
CA PHE A 87 -2.91 4.12 36.92
C PHE A 87 -3.04 4.29 38.43
N PHE A 88 -4.11 3.78 39.08
CA PHE A 88 -4.26 3.86 40.53
C PHE A 88 -3.25 2.98 41.27
N GLU A 89 -2.93 1.81 40.71
CA GLU A 89 -1.91 0.92 41.26
C GLU A 89 -0.52 1.60 41.29
N GLY A 90 -0.22 2.39 40.26
CA GLY A 90 1.07 3.05 40.09
C GLY A 90 1.17 4.47 40.66
N HIS A 91 0.06 5.10 41.07
CA HIS A 91 0.05 6.53 41.39
C HIS A 91 -1.06 6.88 42.41
N PHE A 92 -0.77 7.08 43.69
CA PHE A 92 0.46 6.75 44.42
C PHE A 92 0.20 5.62 45.42
N THR A 93 1.26 4.96 45.88
CA THR A 93 1.15 4.02 46.99
C THR A 93 0.51 4.72 48.21
N ASN A 94 -0.61 4.17 48.68
CA ASN A 94 -1.44 4.69 49.79
C ASN A 94 -2.23 5.99 49.52
N ASP A 95 -2.14 6.55 48.31
CA ASP A 95 -2.92 7.73 47.89
C ASP A 95 -3.26 7.63 46.40
N PRO A 96 -4.12 6.66 46.01
CA PRO A 96 -4.40 6.38 44.61
C PRO A 96 -5.19 7.53 43.98
N CYS A 97 -4.61 8.12 42.93
CA CYS A 97 -5.24 9.14 42.12
C CYS A 97 -4.76 9.06 40.68
N MET A 98 -5.62 9.39 39.72
CA MET A 98 -5.16 9.52 38.33
C MET A 98 -4.11 10.65 38.23
N PRO A 99 -2.96 10.41 37.60
CA PRO A 99 -2.01 11.49 37.30
C PRO A 99 -2.69 12.63 36.55
N GLY A 100 -2.54 13.87 37.02
CA GLY A 100 -3.05 15.05 36.31
C GLY A 100 -2.47 15.19 34.90
N THR A 101 -1.30 14.61 34.65
CA THR A 101 -0.71 14.47 33.31
C THR A 101 -1.52 13.55 32.40
N LEU A 102 -2.11 12.46 32.91
CA LEU A 102 -3.04 11.64 32.13
C LEU A 102 -4.37 12.35 31.90
N MET A 103 -4.85 13.17 32.86
CA MET A 103 -6.02 14.01 32.60
C MET A 103 -5.75 14.97 31.43
N PHE A 104 -4.56 15.58 31.38
CA PHE A 104 -4.16 16.43 30.27
C PHE A 104 -3.94 15.66 28.95
N GLU A 105 -3.33 14.48 29.00
CA GLU A 105 -3.20 13.60 27.83
C GLU A 105 -4.58 13.23 27.26
N GLY A 106 -5.58 12.95 28.09
CA GLY A 106 -6.95 12.74 27.64
C GLY A 106 -7.52 13.95 26.89
N CYS A 107 -7.22 15.17 27.32
CA CYS A 107 -7.55 16.38 26.56
C CYS A 107 -6.85 16.45 25.20
N LEU A 108 -5.58 16.07 25.11
CA LEU A 108 -4.84 16.03 23.85
C LEU A 108 -5.41 14.97 22.90
N GLN A 109 -5.82 13.81 23.43
CA GLN A 109 -6.53 12.80 22.64
C GLN A 109 -7.88 13.32 22.15
N ALA A 110 -8.62 14.07 22.97
CA ALA A 110 -9.89 14.66 22.60
C ALA A 110 -9.71 15.71 21.48
N MET A 111 -8.66 16.52 21.56
CA MET A 111 -8.23 17.44 20.52
C MET A 111 -7.85 16.72 19.22
N ALA A 112 -7.09 15.63 19.31
CA ALA A 112 -6.70 14.80 18.16
C ALA A 112 -7.92 14.16 17.49
N PHE A 113 -8.85 13.63 18.29
CA PHE A 113 -10.11 13.07 17.79
C PHE A 113 -10.95 14.12 17.08
N TYR A 114 -11.04 15.35 17.61
CA TYR A 114 -11.73 16.46 16.94
C TYR A 114 -11.13 16.75 15.56
N LEU A 115 -9.80 16.89 15.46
CA LEU A 115 -9.11 17.09 14.18
C LEU A 115 -9.36 15.94 13.20
N ALA A 116 -9.33 14.69 13.68
CA ALA A 116 -9.66 13.54 12.86
C ALA A 116 -11.12 13.64 12.37
N ALA A 117 -12.08 13.85 13.26
CA ALA A 117 -13.51 13.93 12.94
C ALA A 117 -13.87 15.03 11.91
N THR A 118 -13.07 16.10 11.80
CA THR A 118 -13.22 17.13 10.76
C THR A 118 -12.67 16.73 9.38
N GLY A 119 -12.17 15.50 9.23
CA GLY A 119 -11.60 14.96 8.00
C GLY A 119 -10.12 15.29 7.78
N CYS A 120 -9.45 15.94 8.73
CA CYS A 120 -8.07 16.40 8.53
C CYS A 120 -7.06 15.24 8.39
N THR A 121 -7.43 14.01 8.72
CA THR A 121 -6.52 12.85 8.64
C THR A 121 -6.76 11.94 7.43
N VAL A 122 -7.75 12.22 6.60
CA VAL A 122 -8.19 11.31 5.51
C VAL A 122 -7.10 11.05 4.48
N ASP A 123 -6.26 12.05 4.18
CA ASP A 123 -5.18 12.01 3.18
C ASP A 123 -3.77 11.97 3.80
N ARG A 124 -3.67 11.67 5.11
CA ARG A 124 -2.45 11.81 5.92
C ARG A 124 -1.99 10.48 6.52
N ASP A 125 -1.74 9.49 5.66
CA ASP A 125 -1.08 8.25 6.07
C ASP A 125 0.36 8.50 6.55
N GLY A 126 0.70 7.91 7.70
CA GLY A 126 1.94 8.16 8.44
C GLY A 126 2.05 9.59 8.94
N TRP A 127 0.99 10.13 9.54
CA TRP A 127 1.08 11.36 10.31
C TRP A 127 0.79 11.07 11.78
N ARG A 128 1.24 11.95 12.67
CA ARG A 128 0.98 11.84 14.11
C ARG A 128 0.54 13.17 14.69
N PHE A 129 -0.19 13.08 15.79
CA PHE A 129 -0.51 14.23 16.61
C PHE A 129 0.66 14.54 17.55
N GLU A 130 0.93 15.82 17.77
CA GLU A 130 1.90 16.27 18.77
C GLU A 130 1.48 17.60 19.40
N PRO A 131 1.80 17.83 20.69
CA PRO A 131 1.72 19.18 21.26
C PRO A 131 2.61 20.14 20.47
N ALA A 132 2.13 21.36 20.20
CA ALA A 132 2.97 22.35 19.52
C ALA A 132 4.16 22.74 20.42
N PRO A 133 5.38 22.82 19.86
CA PRO A 133 6.56 23.27 20.59
C PRO A 133 6.40 24.73 21.04
N ASP A 134 7.15 25.11 22.07
CA ASP A 134 7.24 26.49 22.57
C ASP A 134 5.88 27.13 22.90
N ASN A 135 4.91 26.34 23.36
CA ASN A 135 3.60 26.80 23.81
C ASN A 135 3.42 26.60 25.33
N PRO A 136 3.81 27.58 26.17
CA PRO A 136 3.50 27.52 27.60
C PRO A 136 1.99 27.48 27.82
N VAL A 137 1.50 26.41 28.46
CA VAL A 137 0.09 26.21 28.75
C VAL A 137 -0.17 26.45 30.25
N PRO A 138 -0.91 27.50 30.64
CA PRO A 138 -1.33 27.67 32.02
C PRO A 138 -2.31 26.55 32.40
N MET A 139 -1.87 25.66 33.28
CA MET A 139 -2.67 24.53 33.80
C MET A 139 -3.19 24.86 35.21
N VAL A 140 -4.48 24.65 35.43
CA VAL A 140 -5.15 24.83 36.72
C VAL A 140 -5.74 23.50 37.15
N CYS A 141 -5.09 22.83 38.12
CA CYS A 141 -5.52 21.57 38.71
C CYS A 141 -6.12 21.84 40.09
N ARG A 142 -7.42 21.60 40.26
CA ARG A 142 -8.19 21.90 41.48
C ARG A 142 -9.06 20.73 41.96
N GLY A 143 -9.04 19.62 41.25
CA GLY A 143 -9.69 18.36 41.65
C GLY A 143 -8.83 17.17 41.26
N GLN A 144 -9.25 15.99 41.69
CA GLN A 144 -8.55 14.73 41.47
C GLN A 144 -9.56 13.65 41.07
N VAL A 145 -9.09 12.66 40.32
CA VAL A 145 -9.82 11.41 40.07
C VAL A 145 -9.30 10.39 41.07
N THR A 146 -10.18 9.78 41.85
CA THR A 146 -9.85 8.73 42.84
C THR A 146 -10.56 7.42 42.47
N PRO A 147 -10.28 6.31 43.16
CA PRO A 147 -11.01 5.05 42.94
C PRO A 147 -12.52 5.15 43.20
N ASP A 148 -12.99 6.16 43.93
CA ASP A 148 -14.42 6.40 44.18
C ASP A 148 -15.08 7.25 43.08
N SER A 149 -14.29 7.88 42.22
CA SER A 149 -14.79 8.65 41.08
C SER A 149 -15.46 7.72 40.07
N ARG A 150 -16.50 8.22 39.37
CA ARG A 150 -17.29 7.39 38.44
C ARG A 150 -17.13 7.81 37.00
N LEU A 151 -17.01 9.11 36.76
CA LEU A 151 -16.99 9.65 35.42
C LEU A 151 -15.99 10.78 35.29
N LEU A 152 -15.16 10.67 34.26
CA LEU A 152 -14.29 11.73 33.78
C LEU A 152 -14.84 12.25 32.45
N THR A 153 -15.07 13.55 32.36
CA THR A 153 -15.52 14.23 31.14
C THR A 153 -14.41 15.15 30.64
N TYR A 154 -14.07 15.04 29.36
CA TYR A 154 -13.14 15.92 28.66
C TYR A 154 -13.91 16.82 27.71
N GLU A 155 -13.70 18.13 27.80
CA GLU A 155 -14.30 19.11 26.91
C GLU A 155 -13.21 19.90 26.18
N VAL A 156 -13.38 20.05 24.88
CA VAL A 156 -12.49 20.82 24.00
C VAL A 156 -13.30 21.98 23.42
N PHE A 157 -12.86 23.21 23.70
CA PHE A 157 -13.44 24.43 23.18
C PHE A 157 -12.51 25.03 22.14
N VAL A 158 -12.84 24.86 20.87
CA VAL A 158 -11.95 25.22 19.77
C VAL A 158 -11.96 26.73 19.55
N SER A 159 -10.76 27.31 19.59
CA SER A 159 -10.56 28.73 19.32
C SER A 159 -10.06 28.98 17.89
N GLU A 160 -9.31 28.05 17.30
CA GLU A 160 -8.75 28.18 15.97
C GLU A 160 -8.34 26.81 15.40
N VAL A 161 -8.52 26.63 14.09
CA VAL A 161 -7.86 25.59 13.30
C VAL A 161 -7.15 26.28 12.14
N SER A 162 -5.85 26.04 12.02
CA SER A 162 -4.99 26.61 10.96
C SER A 162 -4.27 25.48 10.21
N GLY A 163 -3.55 25.80 9.12
CA GLY A 163 -2.82 24.79 8.35
C GLY A 163 -3.71 23.73 7.68
N LEU A 164 -4.84 24.16 7.11
CA LEU A 164 -5.79 23.26 6.45
C LEU A 164 -5.52 22.91 4.97
N PRO A 165 -4.76 23.69 4.16
CA PRO A 165 -4.43 23.28 2.80
C PRO A 165 -3.76 21.89 2.73
N ALA A 166 -3.97 21.17 1.63
CA ALA A 166 -3.27 19.91 1.37
C ALA A 166 -1.74 20.13 1.46
N GLY A 167 -1.03 19.20 2.10
CA GLY A 167 0.42 19.32 2.30
C GLY A 167 0.87 20.32 3.36
N SER A 168 -0.05 20.94 4.13
CA SER A 168 0.30 21.71 5.33
C SER A 168 0.12 20.90 6.61
N GLU A 169 0.71 21.38 7.70
CA GLU A 169 0.64 20.80 9.04
C GLU A 169 -0.50 21.46 9.83
N PRO A 170 -1.68 20.82 9.95
CA PRO A 170 -2.80 21.40 10.64
C PRO A 170 -2.48 21.62 12.11
N GLU A 171 -2.95 22.74 12.65
CA GLU A 171 -2.85 23.03 14.07
C GLU A 171 -4.21 23.39 14.64
N LEU A 172 -4.55 22.76 15.76
CA LEU A 172 -5.72 23.04 16.57
C LEU A 172 -5.31 23.82 17.81
N ARG A 173 -5.94 24.97 18.05
CA ARG A 173 -5.84 25.73 19.29
C ARG A 173 -7.15 25.67 20.06
N ALA A 174 -7.12 25.19 21.29
CA ALA A 174 -8.31 25.04 22.13
C ALA A 174 -8.06 25.34 23.60
N ASP A 175 -9.12 25.73 24.30
CA ASP A 175 -9.20 25.63 25.75
C ASP A 175 -9.77 24.25 26.10
N VAL A 176 -9.20 23.58 27.10
CA VAL A 176 -9.62 22.22 27.50
C VAL A 176 -9.99 22.19 28.98
N LEU A 177 -11.03 21.42 29.29
CA LEU A 177 -11.59 21.27 30.63
C LEU A 177 -11.82 19.79 30.92
N CYS A 178 -11.31 19.31 32.06
CA CYS A 178 -11.74 18.03 32.62
C CYS A 178 -12.64 18.24 33.83
N THR A 179 -13.71 17.46 33.87
CA THR A 179 -14.69 17.45 34.93
C THR A 179 -14.75 16.03 35.53
N VAL A 180 -14.70 15.92 36.86
CA VAL A 180 -14.82 14.65 37.60
C VAL A 180 -16.15 14.66 38.32
N ASP A 181 -17.02 13.70 38.00
CA ASP A 181 -18.37 13.57 38.60
C ASP A 181 -19.17 14.89 38.60
N GLY A 182 -19.05 15.67 37.51
CA GLY A 182 -19.72 16.96 37.34
C GLY A 182 -18.99 18.18 37.94
N VAL A 183 -17.86 17.99 38.62
CA VAL A 183 -17.04 19.07 39.20
C VAL A 183 -15.81 19.36 38.36
N LYS A 184 -15.60 20.64 38.00
CA LYS A 184 -14.42 21.08 37.21
C LYS A 184 -13.14 20.83 37.99
N ALA A 185 -12.28 19.95 37.48
CA ALA A 185 -11.09 19.48 38.18
C ALA A 185 -9.79 19.98 37.52
N PHE A 186 -9.78 20.10 36.20
CA PHE A 186 -8.61 20.51 35.42
C PHE A 186 -9.00 21.48 34.32
N HIS A 187 -8.24 22.55 34.14
CA HIS A 187 -8.42 23.46 33.02
C HIS A 187 -7.08 23.91 32.45
N ALA A 188 -6.95 23.92 31.13
CA ALA A 188 -5.80 24.44 30.43
C ALA A 188 -6.23 25.33 29.27
N ARG A 189 -5.62 26.52 29.19
CA ARG A 189 -5.98 27.54 28.21
C ARG A 189 -4.99 27.58 27.05
N GLY A 190 -5.49 27.69 25.83
CA GLY A 190 -4.67 27.89 24.63
C GLY A 190 -3.73 26.72 24.32
N VAL A 191 -4.19 25.50 24.59
CA VAL A 191 -3.49 24.28 24.20
C VAL A 191 -3.41 24.24 22.68
N ARG A 192 -2.24 23.91 22.15
CA ARG A 192 -1.98 23.79 20.71
C ARG A 192 -1.56 22.35 20.42
N LEU A 193 -2.25 21.72 19.47
CA LEU A 193 -1.96 20.38 18.98
C LEU A 193 -1.77 20.45 17.46
N ARG A 194 -0.67 19.90 16.97
CA ARG A 194 -0.34 19.82 15.55
C ARG A 194 -0.54 18.40 15.04
N LEU A 195 -0.91 18.29 13.78
CA LEU A 195 -0.84 17.06 13.00
C LEU A 195 0.35 17.20 12.05
N VAL A 196 1.38 16.38 12.25
CA VAL A 196 2.67 16.48 11.55
C VAL A 196 3.05 15.16 10.88
N PRO A 197 3.89 15.20 9.82
CA PRO A 197 4.44 13.99 9.21
C PRO A 197 5.19 13.11 10.21
N ASP A 198 5.07 11.80 10.04
CA ASP A 198 5.89 10.77 10.67
C ASP A 198 6.13 9.66 9.62
N TRP A 199 6.83 8.60 10.01
CA TRP A 199 7.15 7.50 9.12
C TRP A 199 7.01 6.18 9.87
N PRO A 200 6.39 5.15 9.28
CA PRO A 200 6.23 3.86 9.95
C PRO A 200 7.52 3.33 10.59
N LEU A 201 8.67 3.43 9.89
CA LEU A 201 9.94 2.95 10.41
C LEU A 201 10.53 3.75 11.57
N THR A 202 10.10 4.98 11.84
CA THR A 202 10.63 5.79 12.95
C THR A 202 10.57 5.02 14.28
N HIS A 203 9.51 4.23 14.47
CA HIS A 203 9.36 3.37 15.64
C HIS A 203 9.57 1.89 15.31
N TRP A 204 9.01 1.39 14.20
CA TRP A 204 8.94 -0.06 13.95
C TRP A 204 10.29 -0.75 13.80
N ARG A 205 11.33 -0.02 13.37
CA ARG A 205 12.70 -0.56 13.28
C ARG A 205 13.23 -1.11 14.61
N HIS A 206 12.66 -0.68 15.74
CA HIS A 206 13.09 -1.08 17.08
C HIS A 206 12.30 -2.26 17.68
N LEU A 207 11.23 -2.72 17.02
CA LEU A 207 10.27 -3.67 17.62
C LEU A 207 10.68 -5.15 17.55
N GLY A 208 11.72 -5.48 16.80
CA GLY A 208 12.19 -6.86 16.63
C GLY A 208 13.12 -7.01 15.42
N PRO A 209 13.61 -8.22 15.14
CA PRO A 209 14.39 -8.49 13.94
C PRO A 209 13.52 -8.45 12.66
N PRO A 210 14.15 -8.37 11.48
CA PRO A 210 13.44 -8.52 10.21
C PRO A 210 12.66 -9.83 10.16
N THR A 211 11.42 -9.75 9.70
CA THR A 211 10.50 -10.91 9.62
C THR A 211 9.93 -11.01 8.21
N VAL A 212 9.78 -12.23 7.72
CA VAL A 212 9.13 -12.54 6.44
C VAL A 212 7.73 -13.05 6.71
N GLN A 213 6.78 -12.76 5.81
CA GLN A 213 5.46 -13.38 5.85
C GLN A 213 5.51 -14.75 5.14
N PRO A 214 5.34 -15.88 5.88
CA PRO A 214 5.53 -17.22 5.33
C PRO A 214 4.33 -17.75 4.55
N THR A 215 3.12 -17.27 4.84
CA THR A 215 1.85 -17.77 4.28
C THR A 215 0.96 -16.61 3.82
N GLY A 216 -0.21 -16.93 3.27
CA GLY A 216 -1.25 -15.94 2.99
C GLY A 216 -1.79 -15.18 4.21
N ASP A 217 -1.52 -15.65 5.43
CA ASP A 217 -1.97 -14.99 6.66
C ASP A 217 -1.13 -13.74 6.93
N PRO A 218 -1.76 -12.57 7.16
CA PRO A 218 -1.04 -11.31 7.28
C PRO A 218 -0.21 -11.26 8.57
N VAL A 219 1.08 -11.00 8.43
CA VAL A 219 1.95 -10.62 9.55
C VAL A 219 1.81 -9.11 9.77
N PRO A 220 1.65 -8.61 11.01
CA PRO A 220 1.51 -7.19 11.26
C PRO A 220 2.70 -6.39 10.69
N HIS A 221 2.43 -5.27 10.00
CA HIS A 221 3.47 -4.49 9.32
C HIS A 221 4.59 -4.04 10.24
N GLN A 222 4.27 -3.70 11.50
CA GLN A 222 5.27 -3.32 12.50
C GLN A 222 6.28 -4.44 12.83
N VAL A 223 5.91 -5.71 12.63
CA VAL A 223 6.79 -6.86 12.79
C VAL A 223 7.61 -7.07 11.52
N LEU A 224 7.00 -6.94 10.34
CA LEU A 224 7.71 -7.01 9.05
C LEU A 224 8.78 -5.90 8.90
N ALA A 225 8.56 -4.76 9.57
CA ALA A 225 9.43 -3.61 9.55
C ALA A 225 10.57 -3.63 10.60
N GLY A 226 10.67 -4.69 11.41
CA GLY A 226 11.68 -4.81 12.46
C GLY A 226 13.10 -4.81 11.92
N LEU A 227 14.02 -4.09 12.57
CA LEU A 227 15.46 -4.06 12.23
C LEU A 227 16.36 -4.29 13.45
N ALA A 228 15.80 -4.60 14.63
CA ALA A 228 16.56 -4.81 15.85
C ALA A 228 17.48 -6.03 15.71
N GLY A 229 18.78 -5.80 15.89
CA GLY A 229 19.79 -6.84 15.74
C GLY A 229 20.09 -7.24 14.29
N HIS A 230 19.50 -6.58 13.30
CA HIS A 230 19.80 -6.81 11.89
C HIS A 230 21.28 -6.53 11.59
N ARG A 231 21.87 -7.38 10.76
CA ARG A 231 23.21 -7.21 10.21
C ARG A 231 23.16 -7.59 8.74
N GLU A 232 23.88 -6.84 7.92
CA GLU A 232 24.09 -7.20 6.52
C GLU A 232 24.80 -8.55 6.44
N THR A 233 24.24 -9.46 5.64
CA THR A 233 24.78 -10.81 5.42
C THR A 233 25.78 -10.85 4.27
N ALA A 234 25.84 -9.80 3.46
CA ALA A 234 26.71 -9.67 2.30
C ALA A 234 27.22 -8.23 2.13
N ALA A 235 28.12 -8.03 1.16
CA ALA A 235 28.61 -6.70 0.82
C ALA A 235 27.47 -5.80 0.30
N VAL A 236 27.53 -4.52 0.66
CA VAL A 236 26.57 -3.50 0.22
C VAL A 236 27.33 -2.36 -0.44
N ALA A 237 26.72 -1.74 -1.43
CA ALA A 237 27.27 -0.54 -2.05
C ALA A 237 27.34 0.60 -1.03
N GLU A 238 28.43 1.34 -1.07
CA GLU A 238 28.64 2.54 -0.26
C GLU A 238 29.04 3.69 -1.18
N VAL A 239 28.26 4.77 -1.16
CA VAL A 239 28.49 5.96 -1.98
C VAL A 239 28.52 7.17 -1.06
N GLN A 240 29.62 7.94 -1.11
CA GLN A 240 29.80 9.12 -0.25
C GLN A 240 29.58 8.83 1.25
N GLY A 241 29.97 7.63 1.72
CA GLY A 241 29.81 7.19 3.10
C GLY A 241 28.39 6.73 3.48
N PHE A 242 27.44 6.72 2.53
CA PHE A 242 26.10 6.20 2.72
C PHE A 242 25.99 4.76 2.21
N ARG A 243 25.50 3.84 3.04
CA ARG A 243 25.41 2.40 2.76
C ARG A 243 24.01 2.01 2.31
N TYR A 244 23.90 1.32 1.18
CA TYR A 244 22.63 0.90 0.59
C TYR A 244 22.28 -0.56 0.91
N GLY A 245 22.22 -0.85 2.22
CA GLY A 245 21.78 -2.14 2.76
C GLY A 245 20.28 -2.21 3.05
N PHE A 246 19.83 -3.28 3.70
CA PHE A 246 18.41 -3.55 3.94
C PHE A 246 17.69 -2.42 4.70
N PRO A 247 18.27 -1.79 5.75
CA PRO A 247 17.64 -0.64 6.39
C PRO A 247 17.36 0.54 5.45
N ALA A 248 18.25 0.81 4.49
CA ALA A 248 18.07 1.88 3.51
C ALA A 248 17.02 1.51 2.45
N MET A 249 17.00 0.26 1.99
CA MET A 249 15.96 -0.24 1.07
C MET A 249 14.57 -0.14 1.72
N LEU A 250 14.45 -0.57 2.96
CA LEU A 250 13.20 -0.50 3.71
C LEU A 250 12.82 0.96 4.01
N ALA A 251 13.78 1.84 4.31
CA ALA A 251 13.53 3.27 4.48
C ALA A 251 12.96 3.93 3.23
N CYS A 252 13.35 3.47 2.04
CA CYS A 252 12.77 3.93 0.78
C CYS A 252 11.25 3.65 0.71
N ALA A 253 10.80 2.53 1.29
CA ALA A 253 9.39 2.19 1.39
C ALA A 253 8.66 2.90 2.55
N TRP A 254 9.21 2.85 3.76
CA TRP A 254 8.48 3.19 5.00
C TRP A 254 9.21 4.14 5.97
N GLY A 255 10.39 4.64 5.60
CA GLY A 255 11.22 5.50 6.44
C GLY A 255 11.21 6.97 5.99
N ARG A 256 12.02 7.76 6.70
CA ARG A 256 12.34 9.11 6.22
C ARG A 256 13.12 8.98 4.91
N PRO A 257 12.80 9.77 3.88
CA PRO A 257 13.55 9.72 2.64
C PRO A 257 15.06 9.96 2.82
N SER A 258 15.46 10.79 3.79
CA SER A 258 16.89 10.97 4.13
C SER A 258 17.57 9.72 4.72
N GLU A 259 16.81 8.77 5.25
CA GLU A 259 17.34 7.49 5.74
C GLU A 259 17.49 6.45 4.62
N ALA A 260 16.93 6.72 3.44
CA ALA A 260 17.10 5.90 2.24
C ALA A 260 18.24 6.41 1.34
N PHE A 261 18.43 7.74 1.32
CA PHE A 261 19.23 8.43 0.31
C PHE A 261 20.15 9.52 0.89
N GLY A 262 20.18 9.74 2.21
CA GLY A 262 21.04 10.72 2.85
C GLY A 262 20.52 12.17 2.77
N ALA A 263 21.38 13.12 3.14
CA ALA A 263 20.98 14.51 3.45
C ALA A 263 20.29 15.26 2.28
N ALA A 264 20.56 14.89 1.03
CA ALA A 264 19.91 15.49 -0.14
C ALA A 264 18.38 15.34 -0.11
N TYR A 265 17.87 14.30 0.57
CA TYR A 265 16.45 14.00 0.70
C TYR A 265 15.77 14.61 1.93
N THR A 266 16.49 15.37 2.76
CA THR A 266 15.91 16.10 3.92
C THR A 266 14.70 16.99 3.56
N PRO A 267 14.62 17.63 2.38
CA PRO A 267 13.41 18.37 1.99
C PRO A 267 12.12 17.52 1.98
N PHE A 268 12.25 16.21 1.79
CA PHE A 268 11.16 15.23 1.83
C PHE A 268 10.95 14.60 3.22
N ASP A 269 11.75 14.95 4.22
CA ASP A 269 11.48 14.65 5.63
C ASP A 269 10.44 15.66 6.18
N SER A 270 9.43 15.97 5.38
CA SER A 270 8.42 17.00 5.63
C SER A 270 7.07 16.52 5.10
N ALA A 271 6.12 17.45 4.91
CA ALA A 271 4.83 17.14 4.30
C ALA A 271 4.94 16.79 2.80
N ARG A 272 6.07 17.08 2.15
CA ARG A 272 6.38 16.69 0.77
C ARG A 272 6.63 15.20 0.64
N ARG A 273 6.18 14.61 -0.46
CA ARG A 273 6.21 13.16 -0.71
C ARG A 273 7.05 12.84 -1.95
N PRO A 274 8.13 12.06 -1.79
CA PRO A 274 8.83 11.49 -2.94
C PRO A 274 8.13 10.21 -3.40
N ALA A 275 8.46 9.74 -4.60
CA ALA A 275 8.17 8.37 -4.98
C ALA A 275 8.84 7.39 -3.99
N ARG A 276 8.17 6.26 -3.74
CA ARG A 276 8.64 5.24 -2.81
C ARG A 276 8.74 3.89 -3.47
N LEU A 277 9.46 2.99 -2.84
CA LEU A 277 9.41 1.57 -3.18
C LEU A 277 8.22 0.88 -2.48
N PRO A 278 7.83 -0.30 -2.96
CA PRO A 278 6.98 -1.20 -2.20
C PRO A 278 7.59 -1.63 -0.88
N GLY A 279 6.72 -1.74 0.13
CA GLY A 279 7.00 -2.24 1.46
C GLY A 279 6.59 -3.72 1.63
N PRO A 280 7.09 -4.39 2.68
CA PRO A 280 6.69 -5.75 3.00
C PRO A 280 5.15 -5.94 3.10
N PRO A 281 4.59 -7.07 2.65
CA PRO A 281 5.27 -8.27 2.15
C PRO A 281 5.61 -8.21 0.63
N PHE A 282 5.51 -7.05 -0.01
CA PHE A 282 5.81 -6.83 -1.44
C PHE A 282 7.16 -6.14 -1.69
N HIS A 283 8.00 -6.04 -0.67
CA HIS A 283 9.34 -5.47 -0.78
C HIS A 283 10.34 -6.55 -1.20
N PHE A 284 10.94 -6.38 -2.38
CA PHE A 284 11.80 -7.39 -2.98
C PHE A 284 13.22 -6.85 -3.23
N MET A 285 13.72 -6.01 -2.33
CA MET A 285 15.06 -5.45 -2.40
C MET A 285 15.78 -5.65 -1.06
N SER A 286 16.71 -6.61 -0.99
CA SER A 286 17.52 -6.83 0.21
C SER A 286 18.63 -5.79 0.33
N ARG A 287 19.28 -5.43 -0.78
CA ARG A 287 20.42 -4.49 -0.82
C ARG A 287 20.78 -4.08 -2.24
N ALA A 288 21.45 -2.94 -2.39
CA ALA A 288 22.25 -2.65 -3.58
C ALA A 288 23.69 -3.14 -3.35
N VAL A 289 24.24 -3.92 -4.29
CA VAL A 289 25.60 -4.45 -4.21
C VAL A 289 26.60 -3.64 -5.04
N ALA A 290 26.13 -2.93 -6.06
CA ALA A 290 26.93 -2.00 -6.85
C ALA A 290 26.06 -0.87 -7.39
N VAL A 291 26.63 0.32 -7.49
CA VAL A 291 26.00 1.49 -8.12
C VAL A 291 27.02 2.16 -9.04
N GLU A 292 26.59 2.49 -10.25
CA GLU A 292 27.38 3.15 -11.28
C GLU A 292 26.75 4.51 -11.60
N GLY A 293 27.55 5.57 -11.52
CA GLY A 293 27.08 6.94 -11.70
C GLY A 293 26.98 7.72 -10.39
N PRO A 294 27.14 9.05 -10.45
CA PRO A 294 27.05 9.90 -9.27
C PRO A 294 25.62 9.97 -8.73
N PRO A 295 25.42 10.04 -7.41
CA PRO A 295 24.09 10.26 -6.84
C PRO A 295 23.59 11.67 -7.20
N TRP A 296 22.26 11.82 -7.29
CA TRP A 296 21.56 13.10 -7.55
C TRP A 296 21.87 13.77 -8.89
N VAL A 297 22.43 13.03 -9.84
CA VAL A 297 22.65 13.51 -11.20
C VAL A 297 21.91 12.58 -12.17
N PRO A 298 20.79 13.02 -12.77
CA PRO A 298 20.06 12.22 -13.75
C PRO A 298 20.91 12.08 -15.02
N ARG A 299 21.66 10.96 -15.09
CA ARG A 299 22.64 10.70 -16.15
C ARG A 299 22.37 9.36 -16.79
N THR A 300 22.06 9.37 -18.09
CA THR A 300 22.01 8.17 -18.92
C THR A 300 23.29 7.33 -18.78
N GLY A 301 23.12 6.02 -18.68
CA GLY A 301 24.20 5.07 -18.42
C GLY A 301 24.44 4.79 -16.93
N SER A 302 23.82 5.55 -16.01
CA SER A 302 23.81 5.17 -14.59
C SER A 302 23.13 3.82 -14.41
N ALA A 303 23.62 3.02 -13.47
CA ALA A 303 23.14 1.67 -13.26
C ALA A 303 23.21 1.26 -11.78
N VAL A 304 22.41 0.28 -11.42
CA VAL A 304 22.44 -0.36 -10.11
C VAL A 304 22.42 -1.88 -10.28
N VAL A 305 23.12 -2.59 -9.40
CA VAL A 305 22.94 -4.02 -9.20
C VAL A 305 22.36 -4.23 -7.81
N VAL A 306 21.18 -4.84 -7.74
CA VAL A 306 20.46 -5.12 -6.49
C VAL A 306 20.33 -6.62 -6.29
N GLU A 307 20.23 -7.03 -5.04
CA GLU A 307 19.96 -8.41 -4.66
C GLU A 307 18.68 -8.52 -3.85
N TYR A 308 17.92 -9.58 -4.10
CA TYR A 308 16.83 -10.07 -3.27
C TYR A 308 17.19 -11.45 -2.76
N ASP A 309 17.32 -11.57 -1.45
CA ASP A 309 17.45 -12.87 -0.78
C ASP A 309 16.07 -13.53 -0.76
N VAL A 310 15.92 -14.62 -1.52
CA VAL A 310 14.67 -15.37 -1.61
C VAL A 310 14.50 -16.19 -0.33
N PRO A 311 13.46 -15.92 0.48
CA PRO A 311 13.23 -16.69 1.69
C PRO A 311 12.82 -18.13 1.35
N GLU A 312 13.28 -19.09 2.15
CA GLU A 312 12.91 -20.51 1.99
C GLU A 312 11.40 -20.74 2.13
N GLN A 313 10.75 -19.99 3.03
CA GLN A 313 9.31 -20.00 3.25
C GLN A 313 8.75 -18.58 3.12
N VAL A 314 7.86 -18.38 2.16
CA VAL A 314 7.30 -17.05 1.84
C VAL A 314 5.94 -17.20 1.18
N TRP A 315 5.06 -16.24 1.48
CA TRP A 315 3.65 -16.24 1.11
C TRP A 315 3.40 -16.55 -0.38
N TYR A 316 4.23 -16.05 -1.30
CA TYR A 316 3.97 -16.21 -2.72
C TYR A 316 4.27 -17.62 -3.24
N PHE A 317 5.12 -18.41 -2.57
CA PHE A 317 5.29 -19.83 -2.91
C PHE A 317 4.13 -20.66 -2.34
N GLU A 318 3.69 -20.36 -1.13
CA GLU A 318 2.60 -21.06 -0.46
C GLU A 318 1.25 -20.78 -1.12
N GLN A 319 0.99 -19.52 -1.47
CA GLN A 319 -0.26 -19.09 -2.09
C GLN A 319 -0.35 -19.42 -3.58
N ASN A 320 0.76 -19.73 -4.27
CA ASN A 320 0.67 -20.09 -5.68
C ASN A 320 0.14 -21.54 -5.86
N GLY A 321 -0.45 -21.83 -7.02
CA GLY A 321 -0.95 -23.17 -7.34
C GLY A 321 0.14 -24.25 -7.42
N PHE A 322 1.40 -23.84 -7.52
CA PHE A 322 2.59 -24.68 -7.45
C PHE A 322 3.70 -23.82 -6.79
N PRO A 323 4.62 -24.39 -5.99
CA PRO A 323 5.64 -23.62 -5.28
C PRO A 323 6.70 -23.06 -6.25
N ALA A 324 6.32 -22.01 -6.96
CA ALA A 324 7.12 -21.21 -7.86
C ALA A 324 6.67 -19.75 -7.74
N MET A 325 7.59 -18.81 -7.99
CA MET A 325 7.29 -17.39 -7.91
C MET A 325 6.26 -17.02 -9.01
N PRO A 326 5.12 -16.42 -8.66
CA PRO A 326 4.11 -16.06 -9.63
C PRO A 326 4.57 -14.88 -10.49
N LEU A 327 4.07 -14.80 -11.73
CA LEU A 327 4.48 -13.80 -12.74
C LEU A 327 4.46 -12.37 -12.20
N GLY A 328 3.40 -11.96 -11.50
CA GLY A 328 3.30 -10.62 -10.93
C GLY A 328 4.40 -10.33 -9.89
N VAL A 329 4.75 -11.31 -9.05
CA VAL A 329 5.84 -11.15 -8.07
C VAL A 329 7.19 -11.09 -8.77
N LEU A 330 7.42 -11.94 -9.79
CA LEU A 330 8.66 -11.92 -10.56
C LEU A 330 8.86 -10.57 -11.28
N MET A 331 7.81 -10.06 -11.93
CA MET A 331 7.85 -8.73 -12.54
C MET A 331 8.19 -7.66 -11.50
N GLU A 332 7.56 -7.73 -10.33
CA GLU A 332 7.81 -6.75 -9.27
C GLU A 332 9.26 -6.75 -8.77
N VAL A 333 9.83 -7.94 -8.51
CA VAL A 333 11.25 -8.09 -8.11
C VAL A 333 12.16 -7.35 -9.09
N VAL A 334 11.92 -7.53 -10.39
CA VAL A 334 12.78 -6.99 -11.45
C VAL A 334 12.55 -5.48 -11.65
N LEU A 335 11.31 -5.00 -11.47
CA LEU A 335 10.93 -3.61 -11.75
C LEU A 335 11.25 -2.62 -10.62
N GLN A 336 11.31 -3.06 -9.35
CA GLN A 336 11.60 -2.17 -8.21
C GLN A 336 12.98 -1.48 -8.32
N ALA A 337 13.97 -2.17 -8.90
CA ALA A 337 15.31 -1.64 -9.09
C ALA A 337 15.34 -0.35 -9.94
N GLY A 338 14.43 -0.22 -10.92
CA GLY A 338 14.27 0.99 -11.73
C GLY A 338 13.78 2.18 -10.91
N GLY A 339 12.75 2.00 -10.08
CA GLY A 339 12.26 3.05 -9.18
C GLY A 339 13.28 3.48 -8.13
N TRP A 340 14.08 2.53 -7.64
CA TRP A 340 15.20 2.85 -6.76
C TRP A 340 16.27 3.67 -7.49
N LEU A 341 16.67 3.27 -8.70
CA LEU A 341 17.68 3.97 -9.50
C LEU A 341 17.24 5.40 -9.84
N ALA A 342 15.98 5.58 -10.24
CA ALA A 342 15.36 6.88 -10.51
C ALA A 342 15.46 7.83 -9.29
N SER A 343 15.23 7.28 -8.10
CA SER A 343 15.37 8.03 -6.85
C SER A 343 16.84 8.33 -6.53
N TYR A 344 17.75 7.35 -6.69
CA TYR A 344 19.19 7.50 -6.46
C TYR A 344 19.83 8.58 -7.35
N ILE A 345 19.45 8.66 -8.63
CA ILE A 345 19.96 9.70 -9.53
C ILE A 345 19.25 11.05 -9.30
N GLY A 346 18.26 11.10 -8.42
CA GLY A 346 17.62 12.35 -8.00
C GLY A 346 16.66 12.94 -9.02
N SER A 347 16.02 12.13 -9.86
CA SER A 347 15.20 12.61 -10.98
C SER A 347 14.13 13.62 -10.55
N ALA A 348 13.50 13.41 -9.40
CA ALA A 348 12.48 14.31 -8.85
C ALA A 348 12.99 15.33 -7.82
N LEU A 349 14.28 15.32 -7.43
CA LEU A 349 14.80 16.17 -6.35
C LEU A 349 14.66 17.67 -6.64
N GLY A 350 14.77 18.06 -7.91
CA GLY A 350 14.73 19.47 -8.33
C GLY A 350 13.32 20.05 -8.52
N HIS A 351 12.26 19.25 -8.32
CA HIS A 351 10.89 19.70 -8.53
C HIS A 351 10.27 20.22 -7.23
N ASP A 352 9.42 21.25 -7.33
CA ASP A 352 8.67 21.79 -6.19
C ASP A 352 7.40 20.97 -5.88
N ALA A 353 6.84 20.33 -6.91
CA ALA A 353 5.66 19.46 -6.77
C ALA A 353 6.06 18.05 -6.30
N ASP A 354 5.12 17.39 -5.63
CA ASP A 354 5.22 15.96 -5.36
C ASP A 354 4.87 15.19 -6.64
N LEU A 355 5.74 14.29 -7.07
CA LEU A 355 5.55 13.53 -8.31
C LEU A 355 5.31 12.05 -8.02
N LEU A 356 4.36 11.46 -8.75
CA LEU A 356 4.01 10.05 -8.68
C LEU A 356 4.82 9.25 -9.71
N PHE A 357 5.38 8.12 -9.32
CA PHE A 357 6.16 7.25 -10.20
C PHE A 357 5.30 6.09 -10.72
N ARG A 358 5.23 5.92 -12.04
CA ARG A 358 4.40 4.88 -12.67
C ARG A 358 5.16 4.16 -13.77
N ASN A 359 4.99 2.85 -13.83
CA ASN A 359 5.36 2.07 -15.00
C ASN A 359 4.39 2.36 -16.15
N LEU A 360 4.91 2.44 -17.38
CA LEU A 360 4.13 2.82 -18.56
C LEU A 360 4.13 1.73 -19.62
N ASP A 361 5.30 1.22 -19.96
CA ASP A 361 5.46 0.26 -21.06
C ASP A 361 6.61 -0.68 -20.72
N GLY A 362 6.59 -1.87 -21.28
CA GLY A 362 7.76 -2.71 -21.27
C GLY A 362 7.60 -3.96 -22.11
N THR A 363 8.74 -4.53 -22.43
CA THR A 363 8.88 -5.73 -23.25
C THR A 363 9.98 -6.57 -22.64
N GLY A 364 9.70 -7.83 -22.38
CA GLY A 364 10.66 -8.71 -21.73
C GLY A 364 10.46 -10.18 -22.02
N THR A 365 11.50 -10.96 -21.75
CA THR A 365 11.54 -12.41 -21.97
C THR A 365 11.92 -13.12 -20.67
N ILE A 366 11.05 -14.01 -20.20
CA ILE A 366 11.32 -14.87 -19.06
C ILE A 366 12.02 -16.14 -19.55
N LEU A 367 13.12 -16.47 -18.89
CA LEU A 367 14.07 -17.52 -19.28
C LEU A 367 14.04 -18.72 -18.33
N GLY A 368 13.48 -18.56 -17.12
CA GLY A 368 13.42 -19.61 -16.13
C GLY A 368 12.39 -19.36 -15.01
N GLU A 369 12.33 -20.29 -14.06
CA GLU A 369 11.45 -20.24 -12.90
C GLU A 369 12.25 -20.00 -11.60
N VAL A 370 11.64 -19.30 -10.65
CA VAL A 370 12.17 -19.21 -9.28
C VAL A 370 11.36 -20.15 -8.39
N ARG A 371 12.04 -21.04 -7.66
CA ARG A 371 11.42 -22.07 -6.82
C ARG A 371 12.03 -22.06 -5.41
N PRO A 372 11.41 -22.74 -4.42
CA PRO A 372 12.07 -23.01 -3.16
C PRO A 372 13.46 -23.61 -3.38
N GLY A 373 14.46 -23.06 -2.70
CA GLY A 373 15.86 -23.40 -2.88
C GLY A 373 16.66 -22.41 -3.74
N THR A 374 16.00 -21.58 -4.57
CA THR A 374 16.67 -20.38 -5.12
C THR A 374 17.08 -19.49 -3.96
N ARG A 375 18.33 -19.03 -3.92
CA ARG A 375 18.86 -18.26 -2.78
C ARG A 375 18.84 -16.77 -3.02
N VAL A 376 19.23 -16.34 -4.22
CA VAL A 376 19.37 -14.92 -4.54
C VAL A 376 18.90 -14.63 -5.96
N LEU A 377 18.12 -13.56 -6.10
CA LEU A 377 17.86 -12.92 -7.38
C LEU A 377 18.73 -11.66 -7.47
N ARG A 378 19.53 -11.56 -8.53
CA ARG A 378 20.41 -10.42 -8.78
C ARG A 378 19.94 -9.67 -10.02
N THR A 379 19.53 -8.43 -9.84
CA THR A 379 18.97 -7.59 -10.91
C THR A 379 19.89 -6.42 -11.19
N ARG A 380 20.37 -6.32 -12.43
CA ARG A 380 21.08 -5.15 -12.95
C ARG A 380 20.11 -4.30 -13.73
N THR A 381 19.96 -3.04 -13.33
CA THR A 381 19.12 -2.04 -14.02
C THR A 381 19.97 -0.88 -14.48
N ARG A 382 19.86 -0.50 -15.75
CA ARG A 382 20.60 0.62 -16.36
C ARG A 382 19.62 1.63 -16.97
N LEU A 383 19.79 2.90 -16.63
CA LEU A 383 19.07 3.99 -17.30
C LEU A 383 19.62 4.14 -18.73
N SER A 384 18.79 3.86 -19.74
CA SER A 384 19.15 3.95 -21.15
C SER A 384 18.72 5.25 -21.81
N ASP A 385 17.63 5.86 -21.33
CA ASP A 385 17.15 7.16 -21.81
C ASP A 385 16.39 7.92 -20.71
N ILE A 386 16.46 9.24 -20.75
CA ILE A 386 15.67 10.13 -19.89
C ILE A 386 15.20 11.34 -20.71
N ALA A 387 13.90 11.62 -20.63
CA ALA A 387 13.26 12.71 -21.34
C ALA A 387 12.41 13.55 -20.38
N HIS A 388 12.37 14.86 -20.62
CA HIS A 388 11.55 15.81 -19.85
C HIS A 388 10.51 16.45 -20.75
N ASN A 389 9.26 16.53 -20.28
CA ASN A 389 8.18 17.23 -20.96
C ASN A 389 7.31 17.98 -19.95
N GLY A 390 7.59 19.27 -19.77
CA GLY A 390 7.03 20.04 -18.66
C GLY A 390 7.47 19.47 -17.32
N ASP A 391 6.52 19.24 -16.41
CA ASP A 391 6.76 18.63 -15.10
C ASP A 391 6.84 17.08 -15.13
N MET A 392 6.65 16.47 -16.30
CA MET A 392 6.75 15.03 -16.48
C MET A 392 8.18 14.62 -16.84
N ILE A 393 8.62 13.51 -16.27
CA ILE A 393 9.91 12.87 -16.58
C ILE A 393 9.61 11.47 -17.07
N ILE A 394 10.20 11.06 -18.18
CA ILE A 394 10.09 9.70 -18.73
C ILE A 394 11.47 9.07 -18.72
N GLU A 395 11.57 7.86 -18.19
CA GLU A 395 12.82 7.14 -18.03
C GLU A 395 12.69 5.75 -18.65
N THR A 396 13.66 5.38 -19.49
CA THR A 396 13.75 4.04 -20.05
C THR A 396 14.89 3.29 -19.38
N PHE A 397 14.61 2.06 -18.97
CA PHE A 397 15.54 1.17 -18.31
C PHE A 397 15.74 -0.11 -19.11
N GLU A 398 16.97 -0.58 -19.15
CA GLU A 398 17.33 -1.94 -19.54
C GLU A 398 17.62 -2.73 -18.27
N VAL A 399 17.03 -3.93 -18.17
CA VAL A 399 17.08 -4.74 -16.96
C VAL A 399 17.42 -6.19 -17.29
N GLU A 400 18.36 -6.74 -16.53
CA GLU A 400 18.74 -8.15 -16.57
C GLU A 400 18.67 -8.72 -15.15
N CYS A 401 17.99 -9.85 -14.98
CA CYS A 401 17.87 -10.55 -13.72
C CYS A 401 18.43 -11.97 -13.83
N LEU A 402 19.21 -12.36 -12.84
CA LEU A 402 19.76 -13.70 -12.68
C LEU A 402 19.20 -14.36 -11.41
N ALA A 403 18.91 -15.67 -11.47
CA ALA A 403 18.62 -16.50 -10.30
C ALA A 403 19.85 -17.38 -10.00
N ASP A 404 20.48 -17.19 -8.85
CA ASP A 404 21.70 -17.94 -8.46
C ASP A 404 22.83 -17.91 -9.51
N GLY A 405 22.85 -16.89 -10.37
CA GLY A 405 23.83 -16.72 -11.45
C GLY A 405 23.35 -17.14 -12.83
N GLU A 406 22.21 -17.84 -12.93
CA GLU A 406 21.61 -18.25 -14.20
C GLU A 406 20.64 -17.19 -14.73
N PRO A 407 20.58 -16.95 -16.06
CA PRO A 407 19.63 -16.00 -16.66
C PRO A 407 18.17 -16.31 -16.30
N LEU A 408 17.44 -15.30 -15.81
CA LEU A 408 16.05 -15.45 -15.38
C LEU A 408 15.08 -14.58 -16.18
N PHE A 409 15.36 -13.28 -16.31
CA PHE A 409 14.46 -12.33 -16.94
C PHE A 409 15.25 -11.17 -17.53
N THR A 410 15.07 -10.89 -18.81
CA THR A 410 15.58 -9.69 -19.48
C THR A 410 14.43 -8.83 -19.97
N LEU A 411 14.52 -7.51 -19.80
CA LEU A 411 13.47 -6.60 -20.26
C LEU A 411 13.98 -5.18 -20.51
N THR A 412 13.24 -4.46 -21.35
CA THR A 412 13.27 -3.00 -21.45
C THR A 412 11.95 -2.46 -20.92
N THR A 413 12.00 -1.41 -20.10
CA THR A 413 10.81 -0.84 -19.48
C THR A 413 10.88 0.67 -19.41
N VAL A 414 9.71 1.31 -19.49
CA VAL A 414 9.54 2.75 -19.42
C VAL A 414 8.75 3.09 -18.16
N PHE A 415 9.25 4.04 -17.39
CA PHE A 415 8.56 4.65 -16.26
C PHE A 415 8.44 6.15 -16.47
N GLY A 416 7.59 6.79 -15.66
CA GLY A 416 7.61 8.23 -15.57
C GLY A 416 7.23 8.77 -14.21
N PHE A 417 7.71 9.98 -13.95
CA PHE A 417 7.25 10.86 -12.88
C PHE A 417 6.17 11.79 -13.43
N PHE A 418 5.05 11.86 -12.72
CA PHE A 418 3.88 12.61 -13.13
C PHE A 418 3.34 13.44 -11.97
N PRO A 419 2.95 14.71 -12.20
CA PRO A 419 2.20 15.44 -11.22
C PRO A 419 0.81 14.77 -11.01
N PRO A 420 0.23 14.80 -9.79
CA PRO A 420 -1.05 14.14 -9.50
C PRO A 420 -2.18 14.52 -10.47
N GLU A 421 -2.19 15.76 -10.97
CA GLU A 421 -3.17 16.29 -11.90
C GLU A 421 -3.18 15.54 -13.24
N ALA A 422 -2.06 14.91 -13.63
CA ALA A 422 -1.98 14.07 -14.83
C ALA A 422 -2.92 12.86 -14.77
N PHE A 423 -3.40 12.48 -13.58
CA PHE A 423 -4.26 11.32 -13.36
C PHE A 423 -5.74 11.67 -13.12
N GLU A 424 -6.11 12.96 -13.10
CA GLU A 424 -7.51 13.38 -12.89
C GLU A 424 -8.41 13.02 -14.09
N ASN A 425 -7.86 12.98 -15.30
CA ASN A 425 -8.57 12.68 -16.54
C ASN A 425 -7.88 11.56 -17.33
N GLN A 426 -7.77 10.37 -16.72
CA GLN A 426 -7.18 9.21 -17.39
C GLN A 426 -8.01 8.80 -18.61
N THR A 427 -7.45 9.00 -19.80
CA THR A 427 -8.12 8.63 -21.06
C THR A 427 -8.03 7.15 -21.38
N GLY A 428 -7.11 6.42 -20.75
CA GLY A 428 -6.90 5.00 -21.02
C GLY A 428 -6.17 4.73 -22.34
N LEU A 429 -6.08 3.45 -22.68
CA LEU A 429 -5.68 2.95 -23.99
C LEU A 429 -6.89 3.00 -24.94
N PRO A 430 -6.81 3.70 -26.08
CA PRO A 430 -7.97 3.96 -26.94
C PRO A 430 -8.55 2.66 -27.53
N PRO A 431 -9.77 2.23 -27.15
CA PRO A 431 -10.40 1.03 -27.73
C PRO A 431 -11.05 1.30 -29.09
N THR A 432 -11.20 0.24 -29.88
CA THR A 432 -12.13 0.25 -31.03
C THR A 432 -13.59 0.28 -30.55
N ALA A 433 -14.55 0.48 -31.47
CA ALA A 433 -15.97 0.45 -31.11
C ALA A 433 -16.45 -0.94 -30.64
N ASP A 434 -15.82 -2.01 -31.15
CA ASP A 434 -16.13 -3.38 -30.73
C ASP A 434 -15.49 -3.70 -29.39
N GLU A 435 -14.22 -3.30 -29.19
CA GLU A 435 -13.52 -3.45 -27.91
C GLU A 435 -14.21 -2.69 -26.78
N ARG A 436 -14.81 -1.52 -27.04
CA ARG A 436 -15.62 -0.80 -26.04
C ARG A 436 -16.85 -1.58 -25.57
N ARG A 437 -17.41 -2.45 -26.41
CA ARG A 437 -18.65 -3.20 -26.12
C ARG A 437 -18.37 -4.57 -25.51
N ALA A 438 -17.15 -5.08 -25.68
CA ALA A 438 -16.77 -6.42 -25.25
C ALA A 438 -16.89 -6.64 -23.71
N PRO A 439 -16.51 -5.67 -22.84
CA PRO A 439 -16.73 -5.80 -21.40
C PRO A 439 -18.20 -5.98 -21.00
N ASP A 440 -19.14 -5.49 -21.79
CA ASP A 440 -20.59 -5.54 -21.53
C ASP A 440 -21.31 -6.66 -22.31
N GLU A 441 -20.58 -7.47 -23.08
CA GLU A 441 -21.18 -8.52 -23.91
C GLU A 441 -21.94 -9.55 -23.03
N PRO A 442 -23.22 -9.82 -23.28
CA PRO A 442 -23.98 -10.78 -22.48
C PRO A 442 -23.36 -12.19 -22.52
N SER A 443 -23.33 -12.87 -21.38
CA SER A 443 -22.95 -14.29 -21.31
C SER A 443 -23.80 -14.99 -20.25
N SER A 444 -24.20 -16.24 -20.53
CA SER A 444 -24.79 -17.13 -19.54
C SER A 444 -23.74 -17.88 -18.72
N PHE A 445 -22.46 -17.81 -19.12
CA PHE A 445 -21.38 -18.43 -18.40
C PHE A 445 -20.98 -17.59 -17.19
N ARG A 446 -21.04 -18.18 -16.00
CA ARG A 446 -20.60 -17.54 -14.76
C ARG A 446 -19.98 -18.55 -13.83
N VAL A 447 -18.81 -18.22 -13.29
CA VAL A 447 -18.14 -18.95 -12.22
C VAL A 447 -17.74 -17.97 -11.14
N ASP A 448 -18.18 -18.24 -9.91
CA ASP A 448 -17.71 -17.54 -8.72
C ASP A 448 -16.43 -18.20 -8.20
N LEU A 449 -15.30 -17.50 -8.30
CA LEU A 449 -14.00 -18.01 -7.85
C LEU A 449 -13.82 -17.84 -6.33
N THR A 450 -14.56 -16.91 -5.71
CA THR A 450 -14.54 -16.73 -4.25
C THR A 450 -15.14 -17.94 -3.51
N ALA A 451 -16.06 -18.65 -4.16
CA ALA A 451 -16.61 -19.93 -3.69
C ALA A 451 -15.64 -21.12 -3.82
N ARG A 452 -14.44 -20.91 -4.40
CA ARG A 452 -13.37 -21.89 -4.59
C ARG A 452 -13.83 -23.25 -5.18
N PRO A 453 -14.44 -23.31 -6.38
CA PRO A 453 -14.93 -24.56 -6.94
C PRO A 453 -13.81 -25.59 -7.17
N ASP A 454 -14.05 -26.86 -6.81
CA ASP A 454 -13.05 -27.93 -6.87
C ASP A 454 -12.34 -28.07 -8.23
N LYS A 455 -13.07 -27.81 -9.34
CA LYS A 455 -12.51 -27.84 -10.71
C LYS A 455 -11.28 -26.95 -10.87
N TYR A 456 -11.24 -25.80 -10.20
CA TYR A 456 -10.18 -24.81 -10.38
C TYR A 456 -9.18 -24.76 -9.21
N PHE A 457 -9.54 -25.33 -8.06
CA PHE A 457 -8.76 -25.22 -6.82
C PHE A 457 -8.33 -26.57 -6.21
N GLY A 458 -8.99 -27.68 -6.55
CA GLY A 458 -8.74 -29.00 -5.93
C GLY A 458 -7.71 -29.87 -6.65
N GLY A 459 -7.37 -29.55 -7.90
CA GLY A 459 -6.42 -30.31 -8.71
C GLY A 459 -4.94 -29.97 -8.46
N PRO A 460 -4.01 -30.77 -9.03
CA PRO A 460 -2.57 -30.48 -8.98
C PRO A 460 -2.23 -29.17 -9.70
N ALA A 461 -2.80 -28.93 -10.88
CA ALA A 461 -2.85 -27.61 -11.51
C ALA A 461 -4.07 -26.87 -10.96
N ARG A 462 -3.85 -25.72 -10.32
CA ARG A 462 -4.89 -24.93 -9.66
C ARG A 462 -4.60 -23.44 -9.67
N LEU A 463 -5.66 -22.66 -9.53
CA LEU A 463 -5.59 -21.23 -9.27
C LEU A 463 -5.01 -20.94 -7.88
N PRO A 464 -4.46 -19.74 -7.65
CA PRO A 464 -3.80 -19.41 -6.38
C PRO A 464 -4.75 -19.29 -5.17
N GLY A 465 -4.15 -19.27 -3.98
CA GLY A 465 -4.79 -19.00 -2.71
C GLY A 465 -5.33 -17.57 -2.57
N PRO A 466 -6.14 -17.30 -1.54
CA PRO A 466 -6.90 -16.06 -1.41
C PRO A 466 -6.07 -14.77 -1.47
N MET A 467 -4.85 -14.77 -0.92
CA MET A 467 -4.02 -13.56 -0.91
C MET A 467 -3.56 -13.16 -2.32
N LEU A 468 -3.33 -14.14 -3.20
CA LEU A 468 -2.79 -13.94 -4.54
C LEU A 468 -3.88 -14.00 -5.63
N LEU A 469 -5.11 -14.42 -5.31
CA LEU A 469 -6.21 -14.49 -6.26
C LEU A 469 -6.67 -13.07 -6.65
N MET A 470 -6.45 -12.69 -7.90
CA MET A 470 -6.73 -11.35 -8.44
C MET A 470 -8.05 -11.28 -9.23
N LEU A 471 -8.88 -12.32 -9.16
CA LEU A 471 -10.16 -12.43 -9.85
C LEU A 471 -11.22 -12.99 -8.89
N ASP A 472 -12.37 -12.33 -8.78
CA ASP A 472 -13.46 -12.83 -7.94
C ASP A 472 -14.38 -13.76 -8.73
N ARG A 473 -14.52 -13.52 -10.03
CA ARG A 473 -15.52 -14.20 -10.87
C ARG A 473 -15.15 -14.18 -12.34
N VAL A 474 -15.44 -15.27 -13.04
CA VAL A 474 -15.47 -15.31 -14.51
C VAL A 474 -16.91 -15.08 -14.95
N THR A 475 -17.15 -14.04 -15.74
CA THR A 475 -18.49 -13.59 -16.15
C THR A 475 -18.76 -13.77 -17.64
N GLY A 476 -17.82 -14.35 -18.38
CA GLY A 476 -18.02 -14.73 -19.77
C GLY A 476 -16.96 -15.68 -20.28
N TYR A 477 -17.40 -16.67 -21.06
CA TYR A 477 -16.53 -17.54 -21.84
C TYR A 477 -17.19 -17.83 -23.19
N TRP A 478 -16.49 -17.49 -24.27
CA TRP A 478 -16.92 -17.73 -25.65
C TRP A 478 -15.86 -18.60 -26.33
N PRO A 479 -16.02 -19.93 -26.35
CA PRO A 479 -14.93 -20.87 -26.71
C PRO A 479 -14.44 -20.75 -28.15
N ASP A 480 -15.29 -20.31 -29.08
CA ASP A 480 -14.99 -20.23 -30.51
C ASP A 480 -14.85 -18.78 -31.01
N ALA A 481 -14.81 -17.82 -30.09
CA ALA A 481 -14.65 -16.39 -30.40
C ALA A 481 -13.16 -15.98 -30.44
N GLY A 482 -12.92 -14.71 -30.76
CA GLY A 482 -11.58 -14.13 -30.91
C GLY A 482 -11.06 -14.23 -32.34
N ARG A 483 -10.00 -13.51 -32.66
CA ARG A 483 -9.45 -13.41 -34.03
C ARG A 483 -8.95 -14.76 -34.55
N ALA A 484 -8.42 -15.59 -33.66
CA ALA A 484 -7.96 -16.94 -33.96
C ALA A 484 -9.06 -18.02 -33.80
N GLY A 485 -10.24 -17.66 -33.29
CA GLY A 485 -11.33 -18.61 -32.99
C GLY A 485 -11.00 -19.60 -31.86
N LEU A 486 -10.02 -19.30 -30.99
CA LEU A 486 -9.54 -20.19 -29.92
C LEU A 486 -10.17 -19.91 -28.55
N GLY A 487 -10.88 -18.78 -28.45
CA GLY A 487 -11.70 -18.41 -27.31
C GLY A 487 -11.46 -16.99 -26.81
N ARG A 488 -12.49 -16.42 -26.19
CA ARG A 488 -12.39 -15.21 -25.36
C ARG A 488 -12.98 -15.44 -23.98
N LEU A 489 -12.46 -14.72 -23.00
CA LEU A 489 -12.89 -14.77 -21.60
C LEU A 489 -13.05 -13.36 -21.03
N ARG A 490 -13.97 -13.24 -20.06
CA ARG A 490 -14.13 -12.05 -19.23
C ARG A 490 -14.20 -12.45 -17.76
N ALA A 491 -13.45 -11.76 -16.93
CA ALA A 491 -13.50 -11.88 -15.48
C ALA A 491 -13.59 -10.50 -14.81
N GLU A 492 -14.01 -10.49 -13.55
CA GLU A 492 -14.16 -9.26 -12.77
C GLU A 492 -13.63 -9.46 -11.36
N LYS A 493 -13.24 -8.34 -10.74
CA LYS A 493 -12.91 -8.21 -9.34
C LYS A 493 -13.49 -6.92 -8.79
N ASP A 494 -14.15 -6.99 -7.65
CA ASP A 494 -14.55 -5.79 -6.91
C ASP A 494 -13.32 -5.22 -6.20
N VAL A 495 -13.13 -3.91 -6.30
CA VAL A 495 -11.98 -3.24 -5.68
C VAL A 495 -12.30 -3.02 -4.20
N ASP A 496 -11.49 -3.63 -3.33
CA ASP A 496 -11.56 -3.38 -1.91
C ASP A 496 -10.39 -2.47 -1.47
N PRO A 497 -10.66 -1.22 -1.02
CA PRO A 497 -9.65 -0.32 -0.46
C PRO A 497 -8.77 -0.92 0.65
N GLY A 498 -9.27 -1.96 1.34
CA GLY A 498 -8.57 -2.68 2.39
C GLY A 498 -7.57 -3.72 1.93
N GLU A 499 -7.45 -3.99 0.62
CA GLU A 499 -6.56 -5.04 0.12
C GLU A 499 -5.09 -4.80 0.46
N TRP A 500 -4.38 -5.90 0.76
CA TRP A 500 -3.02 -5.89 1.28
C TRP A 500 -2.06 -5.13 0.36
N PHE A 501 -2.25 -5.24 -0.97
CA PHE A 501 -1.34 -4.63 -1.93
C PHE A 501 -1.47 -3.10 -1.98
N PHE A 502 -2.62 -2.50 -1.63
CA PHE A 502 -2.72 -1.04 -1.54
C PHE A 502 -1.87 -0.49 -0.39
N LYS A 503 -1.74 -1.27 0.69
CA LYS A 503 -0.85 -0.97 1.82
C LYS A 503 0.60 -1.30 1.52
N ALA A 504 0.87 -2.33 0.72
CA ALA A 504 2.23 -2.76 0.44
C ALA A 504 2.88 -2.01 -0.71
N HIS A 505 2.14 -1.56 -1.74
CA HIS A 505 2.75 -1.11 -2.99
C HIS A 505 3.40 0.27 -2.92
N PHE A 506 2.72 1.35 -2.53
CA PHE A 506 3.39 2.64 -2.28
C PHE A 506 2.76 3.34 -1.07
N PHE A 507 3.54 3.48 -0.01
CA PHE A 507 3.16 4.27 1.16
C PHE A 507 2.87 5.71 0.75
N GLN A 508 1.69 6.23 1.15
CA GLN A 508 1.16 7.56 0.81
C GLN A 508 0.71 7.76 -0.65
N ASP A 509 0.73 6.70 -1.47
CA ASP A 509 0.26 6.68 -2.86
C ASP A 509 -0.39 5.32 -3.20
N PRO A 510 -1.51 4.95 -2.54
CA PRO A 510 -2.09 3.62 -2.67
C PRO A 510 -2.60 3.38 -4.09
N VAL A 511 -2.00 2.41 -4.77
CA VAL A 511 -2.32 2.02 -6.14
C VAL A 511 -2.05 0.53 -6.32
N GLN A 512 -2.87 -0.17 -7.09
CA GLN A 512 -2.59 -1.57 -7.43
C GLN A 512 -1.30 -1.66 -8.25
N PRO A 513 -0.38 -2.58 -7.93
CA PRO A 513 0.75 -2.88 -8.79
C PRO A 513 0.29 -3.29 -10.20
N GLY A 514 0.90 -2.70 -11.23
CA GLY A 514 0.62 -3.09 -12.63
C GLY A 514 0.95 -4.57 -12.86
N SER A 515 2.00 -5.07 -12.20
CA SER A 515 2.39 -6.48 -12.14
C SER A 515 1.27 -7.41 -11.65
N LEU A 516 0.44 -6.98 -10.70
CA LEU A 516 -0.74 -7.74 -10.26
C LEU A 516 -1.91 -7.67 -11.26
N GLY A 517 -1.99 -6.62 -12.08
CA GLY A 517 -2.90 -6.58 -13.23
C GLY A 517 -2.53 -7.62 -14.30
N VAL A 518 -1.23 -7.77 -14.59
CA VAL A 518 -0.74 -8.85 -15.46
C VAL A 518 -1.01 -10.22 -14.84
N GLN A 519 -0.81 -10.35 -13.53
CA GLN A 519 -1.12 -11.57 -12.79
C GLN A 519 -2.61 -11.95 -12.90
N ALA A 520 -3.53 -10.97 -12.88
CA ALA A 520 -4.96 -11.22 -13.07
C ALA A 520 -5.27 -11.80 -14.47
N MET A 521 -4.65 -11.24 -15.53
CA MET A 521 -4.76 -11.80 -16.88
C MET A 521 -4.18 -13.21 -16.97
N TYR A 522 -3.04 -13.46 -16.29
CA TYR A 522 -2.41 -14.78 -16.24
C TYR A 522 -3.30 -15.81 -15.55
N GLN A 523 -3.97 -15.43 -14.45
CA GLN A 523 -4.93 -16.29 -13.77
C GLN A 523 -6.15 -16.60 -14.65
N LEU A 524 -6.61 -15.66 -15.48
CA LEU A 524 -7.68 -15.93 -16.45
C LEU A 524 -7.22 -16.91 -17.55
N LEU A 525 -5.94 -16.86 -17.95
CA LEU A 525 -5.35 -17.85 -18.86
C LEU A 525 -5.23 -19.24 -18.19
N GLN A 526 -4.85 -19.29 -16.91
CA GLN A 526 -4.86 -20.53 -16.13
C GLN A 526 -6.28 -21.11 -16.02
N PHE A 527 -7.28 -20.26 -15.76
CA PHE A 527 -8.68 -20.65 -15.78
C PHE A 527 -9.08 -21.26 -17.12
N TYR A 528 -8.72 -20.63 -18.25
CA TYR A 528 -8.97 -21.17 -19.59
C TYR A 528 -8.37 -22.58 -19.77
N ALA A 529 -7.12 -22.77 -19.35
CA ALA A 529 -6.43 -24.05 -19.47
C ALA A 529 -7.12 -25.17 -18.66
N LEU A 530 -7.61 -24.86 -17.47
CA LEU A 530 -8.40 -25.79 -16.64
C LEU A 530 -9.78 -26.04 -17.23
N GLU A 531 -10.43 -24.99 -17.76
CA GLU A 531 -11.77 -25.09 -18.35
C GLU A 531 -11.76 -25.97 -19.60
N ARG A 532 -10.74 -25.82 -20.46
CA ARG A 532 -10.51 -26.65 -21.65
C ARG A 532 -9.97 -28.04 -21.33
N GLY A 533 -9.48 -28.28 -20.11
CA GLY A 533 -8.86 -29.55 -19.74
C GLY A 533 -7.53 -29.81 -20.44
N LEU A 534 -6.73 -28.77 -20.72
CA LEU A 534 -5.45 -28.91 -21.43
C LEU A 534 -4.49 -29.89 -20.77
N GLY A 535 -4.56 -30.05 -19.43
CA GLY A 535 -3.69 -30.94 -18.67
C GLY A 535 -4.15 -32.40 -18.58
N ALA A 536 -5.24 -32.80 -19.25
CA ALA A 536 -5.87 -34.11 -19.04
C ALA A 536 -4.97 -35.32 -19.38
N GLY A 537 -3.96 -35.14 -20.25
CA GLY A 537 -2.99 -36.17 -20.60
C GLY A 537 -1.77 -36.27 -19.67
N LEU A 538 -1.63 -35.35 -18.71
CA LEU A 538 -0.50 -35.26 -17.80
C LEU A 538 -0.84 -35.92 -16.46
N ARG A 539 0.10 -36.63 -15.84
CA ARG A 539 -0.12 -37.34 -14.56
C ARG A 539 -0.31 -36.39 -13.39
N ARG A 540 0.54 -35.37 -13.30
CA ARG A 540 0.55 -34.34 -12.25
C ARG A 540 0.78 -32.98 -12.90
N PRO A 541 -0.20 -32.45 -13.65
CA PRO A 541 -0.03 -31.19 -14.34
C PRO A 541 0.23 -30.07 -13.33
N ARG A 542 1.18 -29.21 -13.65
CA ARG A 542 1.39 -27.92 -12.99
C ARG A 542 1.47 -26.81 -14.04
N PHE A 543 1.19 -25.58 -13.62
CA PHE A 543 1.47 -24.42 -14.44
C PHE A 543 2.95 -24.08 -14.36
N GLU A 544 3.57 -23.95 -15.52
CA GLU A 544 4.87 -23.31 -15.69
C GLU A 544 4.61 -21.89 -16.24
N PRO A 545 5.00 -20.85 -15.49
CA PRO A 545 4.76 -19.48 -15.88
C PRO A 545 5.59 -19.09 -17.09
N VAL A 546 4.89 -18.65 -18.14
CA VAL A 546 5.44 -18.17 -19.42
C VAL A 546 6.17 -19.27 -20.20
N LEU A 547 5.93 -19.33 -21.50
CA LEU A 547 6.67 -20.23 -22.38
C LEU A 547 8.10 -19.68 -22.51
N PRO A 548 9.14 -20.41 -22.06
CA PRO A 548 10.50 -19.85 -22.03
C PRO A 548 10.93 -19.31 -23.39
N GLY A 549 11.50 -18.11 -23.40
CA GLY A 549 11.98 -17.47 -24.63
C GLY A 549 10.91 -16.73 -25.45
N ARG A 550 9.64 -16.69 -25.00
CA ARG A 550 8.62 -15.82 -25.61
C ARG A 550 8.60 -14.45 -24.99
N GLU A 551 8.44 -13.46 -25.86
CA GLU A 551 8.36 -12.05 -25.49
C GLU A 551 6.97 -11.72 -24.93
N LEU A 552 6.95 -11.05 -23.79
CA LEU A 552 5.78 -10.47 -23.13
C LEU A 552 5.89 -8.94 -23.25
N THR A 553 4.87 -8.29 -23.80
CA THR A 553 4.80 -6.82 -23.86
C THR A 553 3.61 -6.31 -23.07
N TRP A 554 3.78 -5.24 -22.29
CA TRP A 554 2.72 -4.58 -21.55
C TRP A 554 2.70 -3.07 -21.80
N LYS A 555 1.50 -2.49 -21.72
CA LYS A 555 1.26 -1.05 -21.79
C LYS A 555 0.23 -0.66 -20.73
N TYR A 556 0.54 0.40 -19.99
CA TYR A 556 -0.30 0.97 -18.94
C TYR A 556 -0.58 2.45 -19.25
N ARG A 557 -1.86 2.81 -19.33
CA ARG A 557 -2.33 4.20 -19.49
C ARG A 557 -3.45 4.50 -18.50
N GLY A 558 -3.17 4.18 -17.24
CA GLY A 558 -4.05 4.45 -16.11
C GLY A 558 -3.68 3.58 -14.92
N GLN A 559 -4.52 3.63 -13.89
CA GLN A 559 -4.26 3.00 -12.60
C GLN A 559 -5.54 2.53 -11.92
N VAL A 560 -5.41 1.49 -11.09
CA VAL A 560 -6.44 1.08 -10.13
C VAL A 560 -6.06 1.66 -8.77
N THR A 561 -6.94 2.48 -8.21
CA THR A 561 -6.80 3.14 -6.91
C THR A 561 -7.88 2.64 -5.96
N PRO A 562 -7.77 2.91 -4.65
CA PRO A 562 -8.85 2.64 -3.69
C PRO A 562 -10.18 3.37 -3.97
N ARG A 563 -10.23 4.28 -4.95
CA ARG A 563 -11.47 4.95 -5.36
C ARG A 563 -12.22 4.22 -6.46
N ASN A 564 -11.57 3.27 -7.12
CA ASN A 564 -12.23 2.46 -8.14
C ASN A 564 -13.19 1.48 -7.49
N GLU A 565 -14.23 1.07 -8.22
CA GLU A 565 -15.23 0.13 -7.72
C GLU A 565 -14.99 -1.27 -8.27
N LYS A 566 -14.61 -1.37 -9.56
CA LYS A 566 -14.51 -2.65 -10.25
C LYS A 566 -13.36 -2.68 -11.26
N VAL A 567 -12.66 -3.80 -11.27
CA VAL A 567 -11.74 -4.21 -12.32
C VAL A 567 -12.42 -5.25 -13.22
N THR A 568 -12.33 -5.08 -14.53
CA THR A 568 -12.75 -6.07 -15.54
C THR A 568 -11.54 -6.50 -16.35
N VAL A 569 -11.31 -7.80 -16.46
CA VAL A 569 -10.22 -8.42 -17.22
C VAL A 569 -10.80 -9.14 -18.41
N GLU A 570 -10.29 -8.82 -19.59
CA GLU A 570 -10.61 -9.52 -20.84
C GLU A 570 -9.38 -10.28 -21.34
N LEU A 571 -9.61 -11.44 -21.93
CA LEU A 571 -8.56 -12.29 -22.48
C LEU A 571 -9.02 -12.88 -23.82
N GLU A 572 -8.17 -12.81 -24.83
CA GLU A 572 -8.35 -13.48 -26.12
C GLU A 572 -7.21 -14.47 -26.35
N ILE A 573 -7.55 -15.72 -26.65
CA ILE A 573 -6.57 -16.77 -26.93
C ILE A 573 -6.09 -16.62 -28.38
N THR A 574 -4.79 -16.49 -28.57
CA THR A 574 -4.16 -16.25 -29.88
C THR A 574 -3.45 -17.48 -30.42
N GLU A 575 -2.98 -18.37 -29.55
CA GLU A 575 -2.28 -19.59 -29.94
C GLU A 575 -2.51 -20.71 -28.91
N THR A 576 -2.65 -21.94 -29.37
CA THR A 576 -2.62 -23.15 -28.54
C THR A 576 -1.82 -24.22 -29.27
N GLY A 577 -1.10 -25.06 -28.54
CA GLY A 577 -0.37 -26.16 -29.15
C GLY A 577 0.26 -27.08 -28.12
N GLU A 578 1.18 -27.92 -28.59
CA GLU A 578 1.97 -28.83 -27.76
C GLU A 578 3.46 -28.58 -27.98
N THR A 579 4.22 -28.63 -26.89
CA THR A 579 5.68 -28.70 -26.89
C THR A 579 6.11 -30.10 -26.45
N GLU A 580 7.40 -30.42 -26.56
CA GLU A 580 7.95 -31.68 -25.99
C GLU A 580 7.63 -31.85 -24.50
N SER A 581 7.49 -30.75 -23.76
CA SER A 581 7.22 -30.76 -22.32
C SER A 581 5.72 -30.69 -21.96
N GLY A 582 4.84 -30.50 -22.94
CA GLY A 582 3.40 -30.44 -22.71
C GLY A 582 2.66 -29.30 -23.43
N PRO A 583 1.33 -29.22 -23.24
CA PRO A 583 0.46 -28.28 -23.95
C PRO A 583 0.63 -26.85 -23.45
N PHE A 584 0.39 -25.88 -24.34
CA PHE A 584 0.52 -24.47 -24.05
C PHE A 584 -0.63 -23.64 -24.63
N ALA A 585 -0.77 -22.43 -24.08
CA ALA A 585 -1.66 -21.40 -24.60
C ALA A 585 -0.97 -20.03 -24.55
N VAL A 586 -1.28 -19.19 -25.53
CA VAL A 586 -0.86 -17.79 -25.61
C VAL A 586 -2.09 -16.92 -25.79
N ALA A 587 -2.08 -15.74 -25.17
CA ALA A 587 -3.18 -14.81 -25.18
C ALA A 587 -2.74 -13.35 -25.23
N GLU A 588 -3.68 -12.50 -25.66
CA GLU A 588 -3.69 -11.06 -25.41
C GLU A 588 -4.71 -10.75 -24.31
N GLY A 589 -4.40 -9.79 -23.44
CA GLY A 589 -5.22 -9.42 -22.31
C GLY A 589 -5.39 -7.91 -22.15
N TRP A 590 -6.55 -7.50 -21.67
CA TRP A 590 -6.88 -6.11 -21.37
C TRP A 590 -7.47 -5.99 -19.97
N LEU A 591 -7.16 -4.89 -19.28
CA LEU A 591 -7.71 -4.59 -17.97
C LEU A 591 -8.38 -3.23 -18.00
N TRP A 592 -9.60 -3.20 -17.47
CA TRP A 592 -10.45 -2.04 -17.36
C TRP A 592 -10.71 -1.71 -15.91
N ALA A 593 -10.59 -0.43 -15.53
CA ALA A 593 -11.00 0.09 -14.24
C ALA A 593 -12.21 1.00 -14.46
N ASP A 594 -13.35 0.66 -13.87
CA ASP A 594 -14.63 1.40 -14.00
C ASP A 594 -14.95 1.81 -15.45
N GLY A 595 -14.79 0.86 -16.39
CA GLY A 595 -15.08 1.07 -17.82
C GLY A 595 -14.00 1.79 -18.62
N THR A 596 -12.87 2.17 -18.01
CA THR A 596 -11.71 2.74 -18.71
C THR A 596 -10.64 1.67 -18.93
N ARG A 597 -10.25 1.42 -20.19
CA ARG A 597 -9.20 0.45 -20.51
C ARG A 597 -7.85 1.00 -20.11
N ILE A 598 -7.23 0.46 -19.07
CA ILE A 598 -5.97 0.99 -18.54
C ILE A 598 -4.77 0.13 -18.95
N TYR A 599 -4.92 -1.20 -19.08
CA TYR A 599 -3.81 -2.08 -19.45
C TYR A 599 -4.06 -2.84 -20.75
N HIS A 600 -2.97 -3.15 -21.45
CA HIS A 600 -2.90 -4.12 -22.53
C HIS A 600 -1.63 -4.94 -22.39
N VAL A 601 -1.76 -6.27 -22.46
CA VAL A 601 -0.66 -7.22 -22.40
C VAL A 601 -0.74 -8.15 -23.59
N ALA A 602 0.35 -8.31 -24.33
CA ALA A 602 0.47 -9.20 -25.47
C ALA A 602 1.59 -10.22 -25.26
N GLY A 603 1.40 -11.43 -25.79
CA GLY A 603 2.36 -12.54 -25.61
C GLY A 603 2.28 -13.22 -24.25
N LEU A 604 1.18 -13.02 -23.51
CA LEU A 604 0.96 -13.70 -22.24
C LEU A 604 0.80 -15.20 -22.50
N SER A 605 1.66 -16.01 -21.91
CA SER A 605 1.69 -17.45 -22.20
C SER A 605 1.74 -18.29 -20.94
N LEU A 606 1.26 -19.51 -21.04
CA LEU A 606 1.45 -20.56 -20.05
C LEU A 606 1.75 -21.88 -20.73
N ARG A 607 2.46 -22.76 -20.01
CA ARG A 607 2.61 -24.18 -20.35
C ARG A 607 2.13 -25.03 -19.19
N LEU A 608 1.49 -26.15 -19.49
CA LEU A 608 1.26 -27.23 -18.54
C LEU A 608 2.33 -28.28 -18.75
N THR A 609 2.98 -28.68 -17.67
CA THR A 609 4.03 -29.70 -17.66
C THR A 609 3.81 -30.66 -16.51
N GLU A 610 4.48 -31.81 -16.52
CA GLU A 610 4.48 -32.74 -15.40
C GLU A 610 5.36 -32.22 -14.26
N ASP A 611 4.90 -32.44 -13.04
CA ASP A 611 5.70 -32.24 -11.83
C ASP A 611 6.74 -33.36 -11.72
N ASP A 612 8.03 -33.00 -11.71
CA ASP A 612 9.17 -33.93 -11.63
C ASP A 612 9.33 -34.60 -10.25
N THR A 613 8.46 -34.25 -9.27
CA THR A 613 8.53 -34.70 -7.87
C THR A 613 7.58 -35.85 -7.51
#